data_AF-A0A2T1C0X4-F1
#
_entry.id   AF-A0A2T1C0X4-F1
#
_cell.length_a   1.000
_cell.length_b   1.000
_cell.length_c   1.000
_cell.angle_alpha   90.00
_cell.angle_beta   90.00
_cell.angle_gamma   90.00
#
_symmetry.space_group_name_H-M   'P 1'
#
loop_
_entity.id
_entity.type
_entity.pdbx_description
1 polymer ?
#
loop_
_entity_poly.entity_id
_entity_poly.type
_entity_poly.pdbx_seq_one_letter_code
_entity_poly.pdbx_strand_id
1 'polypeptide(L)' 'MLSPSLKQADKWYQKNRRALKPYWGEWVAFTADGVIAHDRDYFVMLAQIDPAITEFIIDRVHEYDFVDPIRFY' A
#
# COMPACT_ATOMS: atom_id res chain seq x y z
N MET A 1 19.49 -0.39 3.30
CA MET A 1 18.87 -1.47 2.51
C MET A 1 17.57 -1.87 3.20
N LEU A 2 16.48 -2.09 2.46
CA LEU A 2 15.24 -2.65 3.02
C LEU A 2 15.49 -4.06 3.59
N SER A 3 14.82 -4.42 4.69
CA SER A 3 14.82 -5.78 5.22
C SER A 3 14.17 -6.75 4.23
N PRO A 4 14.44 -8.06 4.30
CA PRO A 4 13.87 -9.04 3.39
C PRO A 4 12.33 -9.03 3.35
N SER A 5 11.68 -8.80 4.49
CA SER A 5 10.24 -8.66 4.64
C SER A 5 9.71 -7.42 3.92
N LEU A 6 10.33 -6.25 4.11
CA LEU A 6 9.94 -5.02 3.42
C LEU A 6 10.14 -5.13 1.90
N LYS A 7 11.17 -5.84 1.43
CA LYS A 7 11.32 -6.15 0.00
C LYS A 7 10.19 -7.04 -0.54
N GLN A 8 9.66 -7.95 0.28
CA GLN A 8 8.51 -8.78 -0.11
C GLN A 8 7.21 -7.99 -0.11
N ALA A 9 7.01 -7.09 0.86
CA ALA A 9 5.90 -6.16 0.89
C ALA A 9 5.87 -5.27 -0.36
N ASP A 10 7.01 -4.70 -0.77
CA ASP A 10 7.11 -3.90 -2.00
C ASP A 10 6.79 -4.74 -3.26
N LYS A 11 7.32 -5.97 -3.36
CA LYS A 11 6.97 -6.89 -4.44
C LYS A 11 5.48 -7.22 -4.47
N TRP A 12 4.87 -7.43 -3.30
CA TRP A 12 3.44 -7.66 -3.17
C TRP A 12 2.66 -6.44 -3.69
N TYR A 13 3.05 -5.22 -3.31
CA TYR A 13 2.44 -3.99 -3.78
C TYR A 13 2.50 -3.88 -5.30
N GLN A 14 3.66 -4.05 -5.91
CA GLN A 14 3.80 -3.95 -7.38
C GLN A 14 2.93 -4.98 -8.11
N LYS A 15 2.81 -6.20 -7.57
CA LYS A 15 1.98 -7.27 -8.14
C LYS A 15 0.47 -7.01 -7.96
N ASN A 16 0.07 -6.41 -6.84
CA ASN A 16 -1.32 -6.25 -6.44
C ASN A 16 -1.82 -4.81 -6.56
N ARG A 17 -1.02 -3.90 -7.13
CA ARG A 17 -1.32 -2.46 -7.21
C ARG A 17 -2.73 -2.19 -7.70
N ARG A 18 -3.17 -2.87 -8.77
CA ARG A 18 -4.53 -2.74 -9.33
C ARG A 18 -5.65 -3.12 -8.36
N ALA A 19 -5.41 -4.05 -7.44
CA ALA A 19 -6.37 -4.44 -6.40
C ALA A 19 -6.52 -3.38 -5.31
N LEU A 20 -5.63 -2.39 -5.23
CA LEU A 20 -5.72 -1.27 -4.29
C LEU A 20 -6.70 -0.17 -4.74
N LYS A 21 -7.37 -0.35 -5.88
CA LYS A 21 -8.35 0.59 -6.43
C LYS A 21 -9.45 1.01 -5.43
N PRO A 22 -9.96 0.12 -4.55
CA PRO A 22 -10.96 0.52 -3.55
C PRO A 22 -10.44 1.54 -2.52
N TYR A 23 -9.12 1.61 -2.31
CA TYR A 23 -8.48 2.50 -1.33
C TYR A 23 -8.06 3.84 -1.94
N TRP A 24 -8.67 4.26 -3.06
CA TRP A 24 -8.32 5.51 -3.73
C TRP A 24 -8.41 6.72 -2.81
N GLY A 25 -7.31 7.47 -2.75
CA GLY A 25 -7.20 8.65 -1.89
C GLY A 25 -7.08 8.29 -0.41
N GLU A 26 -6.70 7.07 -0.06
CA GLU A 26 -6.47 6.62 1.31
C GLU A 26 -4.99 6.33 1.56
N TRP A 27 -4.57 6.48 2.80
CA TRP A 27 -3.34 5.88 3.31
C TRP A 27 -3.57 4.41 3.50
N VAL A 28 -2.61 3.59 3.10
CA VAL A 28 -2.67 2.14 3.22
C VAL A 28 -1.37 1.64 3.84
N ALA A 29 -1.48 0.89 4.93
CA ALA A 29 -0.38 0.10 5.48
C ALA A 29 -0.51 -1.35 4.97
N PHE A 30 0.60 -1.93 4.51
CA PHE A 30 0.60 -3.28 3.95
C PHE A 30 1.90 -4.06 4.23
N THR A 31 1.77 -5.38 4.18
CA THR A 31 2.87 -6.36 4.31
C THR A 31 2.95 -7.22 3.04
N ALA A 32 3.77 -8.28 3.07
CA ALA A 32 3.79 -9.27 2.00
C ALA A 32 2.47 -10.07 1.88
N ASP A 33 1.63 -10.03 2.90
CA ASP A 33 0.39 -10.82 2.98
C ASP A 33 -0.85 -10.01 2.60
N GLY A 34 -0.79 -8.68 2.68
CA GLY A 34 -1.90 -7.82 2.31
C GLY A 34 -1.91 -6.45 2.95
N VAL A 35 -3.01 -5.73 2.72
CA VAL A 35 -3.36 -4.51 3.45
C VAL A 35 -3.72 -4.86 4.89
N ILE A 36 -3.12 -4.17 5.84
CA ILE A 36 -3.36 -4.37 7.28
C ILE A 36 -4.13 -3.21 7.92
N ALA A 37 -4.06 -2.01 7.34
CA ALA A 37 -4.84 -0.84 7.76
C ALA A 37 -5.02 0.12 6.58
N HIS A 38 -6.13 0.86 6.57
CA HIS A 38 -6.34 1.93 5.61
C HIS A 38 -7.29 3.00 6.17
N ASP A 39 -7.03 4.26 5.83
CA ASP A 39 -7.95 5.38 6.11
C ASP A 39 -7.56 6.61 5.28
N ARG A 40 -8.49 7.54 5.06
CA ARG A 40 -8.19 8.83 4.45
C ARG A 40 -7.27 9.68 5.33
N ASP A 41 -7.41 9.58 6.64
CA ASP A 41 -6.58 10.25 7.64
C ASP A 41 -5.41 9.35 8.05
N TYR A 42 -4.20 9.90 7.98
CA TYR A 42 -2.97 9.17 8.30
C TYR A 42 -2.94 8.65 9.74
N PHE A 43 -3.38 9.47 10.71
CA PHE A 43 -3.32 9.11 12.12
C PHE A 43 -4.38 8.08 12.49
N VAL A 44 -5.55 8.15 11.85
CA VAL A 44 -6.60 7.14 12.01
C VAL A 44 -6.13 5.80 11.45
N MET A 45 -5.52 5.79 10.25
CA MET A 45 -4.92 4.58 9.69
C MET A 45 -3.83 4.01 10.61
N LEU A 46 -2.91 4.85 11.10
CA LEU A 46 -1.82 4.41 11.97
C LEU A 46 -2.33 3.78 13.27
N ALA A 47 -3.42 4.30 13.83
CA ALA A 47 -4.03 3.79 15.06
C ALA A 47 -4.71 2.41 14.87
N GLN A 48 -5.00 2.00 13.64
CA GLN A 48 -5.57 0.68 13.33
C GLN A 48 -4.51 -0.42 13.22
N ILE A 49 -3.22 -0.07 13.09
CA ILE A 49 -2.14 -1.04 12.93
C ILE A 49 -1.95 -1.81 14.24
N ASP A 50 -2.00 -3.13 14.16
CA ASP A 50 -1.69 -4.01 15.29
C ASP A 50 -0.24 -3.75 15.78
N PRO A 51 -0.03 -3.38 17.05
CA PRO A 51 1.31 -3.14 17.61
C PRO A 51 2.26 -4.35 17.51
N ALA A 52 1.75 -5.57 17.33
CA ALA A 52 2.56 -6.76 17.10
C ALA A 52 3.23 -6.77 15.71
N ILE A 53 2.72 -5.98 14.75
CA ILE A 53 3.28 -5.87 13.39
C ILE A 53 4.36 -4.78 13.40
N THR A 54 5.61 -5.20 13.27
CA THR A 54 6.77 -4.30 13.35
C THR A 54 7.35 -3.92 11.99
N GLU A 55 6.98 -4.62 10.92
CA GLU A 55 7.50 -4.39 9.57
C GLU A 55 6.35 -4.32 8.55
N PHE A 56 6.10 -3.11 8.06
CA PHE A 56 5.12 -2.81 7.03
C PHE A 56 5.56 -1.59 6.23
N ILE A 57 4.92 -1.37 5.07
CA ILE A 57 5.09 -0.16 4.27
C ILE A 57 3.78 0.63 4.36
N ILE A 58 3.89 1.95 4.51
CA ILE A 58 2.76 2.87 4.34
C ILE A 58 2.94 3.56 3.00
N ASP A 59 1.87 3.63 2.22
CA ASP A 59 1.81 4.41 1.00
C ASP A 59 0.47 5.16 0.90
N ARG A 60 0.45 6.23 0.10
CA ARG A 60 -0.78 6.94 -0.26
C ARG A 60 -1.23 6.43 -1.62
N VAL A 61 -2.44 5.89 -1.70
CA VAL A 61 -2.98 5.41 -2.97
C VAL A 61 -3.49 6.60 -3.78
N HIS A 62 -2.76 6.96 -4.84
CA HIS A 62 -3.11 8.05 -5.73
C HIS A 62 -3.98 7.56 -6.90
N GLU A 63 -4.92 8.38 -7.37
CA GLU A 63 -5.76 8.04 -8.54
C GLU A 63 -4.90 7.75 -9.79
N TYR A 64 -3.80 8.47 -9.95
CA TYR A 64 -2.83 8.28 -11.03
C TYR A 64 -2.13 6.91 -10.99
N ASP A 65 -2.18 6.20 -9.87
CA ASP A 65 -1.57 4.87 -9.77
C ASP A 65 -2.26 3.82 -10.64
N PHE A 66 -3.44 4.14 -11.16
CA PHE A 66 -4.32 3.23 -11.89
C PHE A 66 -4.66 3.71 -13.30
N VAL A 67 -4.10 4.86 -13.71
CA VAL A 67 -4.21 5.34 -15.09
C VAL A 67 -3.23 4.54 -15.92
N ASP A 68 -3.74 3.63 -16.74
CA ASP A 68 -2.89 2.93 -17.71
C ASP A 68 -2.29 3.98 -18.68
N PRO A 69 -0.98 3.92 -18.97
CA PRO A 69 -0.35 4.89 -19.85
C PRO A 69 -0.96 4.78 -21.26
N ILE A 70 -1.42 5.91 -21.79
CA ILE A 70 -1.84 6.01 -23.19
C ILE A 70 -0.58 5.89 -24.06
N ARG A 71 -0.50 4.84 -24.87
CA ARG A 71 0.59 4.63 -25.82
C ARG A 71 0.17 5.15 -27.19
N PHE A 72 0.94 6.06 -27.75
CA PHE A 72 0.84 6.46 -29.15
C PHE A 72 1.77 5.55 -29.97
N TYR A 73 1.27 4.99 -31.07
CA TYR A 73 2.00 4.15 -32.03
C TYR A 73 2.13 4.88 -33.36
#